data_AF-A0AAR5QGD1-F1
#
_entry.id   AF-A0AAR5QGD1-F1
#
_cell.length_a   1.000
_cell.length_b   1.000
_cell.length_c   1.000
_cell.angle_alpha   90.00
_cell.angle_beta   90.00
_cell.angle_gamma   90.00
#
_symmetry.space_group_name_H-M   'P 1'
#
loop_
_entity.id
_entity.type
_entity.pdbx_description
1 polymer ?
#
loop_
_entity_poly.entity_id
_entity_poly.type
_entity_poly.pdbx_seq_one_letter_code
_entity_poly.pdbx_strand_id
1 'polypeptide(L)'
;MNELNLLLRHQIIKGSDDLPLNYSRNVPQETFYQEEYSSSFVLPRKAAFHDLLFEEQCEGLKIELATVQLEESSALEQHRMLIESYNMLEALGDDLLNHIDCVSLEVKSSSRLSLTLNSFAVREQCMDEQISSNLKQLHSSYELSTLERFKRQLLMILNDNNCNVKKLYGEFQERQSNYKLALKNFKIILEILNVNDDSLKKLKQQFDEVLMDYQHCRCILDHELPFAIAERTKVLADCLISLGAEYDMLADRRKTLASLCRDIGRKVQDNEFILVKKELNSPRSSDND
;
A
#
# COMPACT_ATOMS: atom_id res chain seq x y z
N MET A 1 -28.09 26.12 -23.25
CA MET A 1 -28.12 26.31 -21.78
C MET A 1 -29.34 25.69 -21.07
N ASN A 2 -30.31 25.07 -21.75
CA ASN A 2 -31.49 24.47 -21.09
C ASN A 2 -31.40 22.94 -20.86
N GLU A 3 -30.52 22.21 -21.55
CA GLU A 3 -30.42 20.75 -21.42
C GLU A 3 -29.66 20.28 -20.17
N LEU A 4 -28.65 21.04 -19.72
CA LEU A 4 -27.90 20.73 -18.49
C LEU A 4 -28.77 20.82 -17.23
N ASN A 5 -29.72 21.75 -17.23
CA ASN A 5 -30.67 21.99 -16.14
C ASN A 5 -31.73 20.86 -16.05
N LEU A 6 -32.07 20.26 -17.20
CA LEU A 6 -32.96 19.08 -17.27
C LEU A 6 -32.23 17.79 -16.84
N LEU A 7 -30.96 17.61 -17.21
CA LEU A 7 -30.15 16.45 -16.81
C LEU A 7 -29.91 16.40 -15.30
N LEU A 8 -29.60 17.54 -14.67
CA LEU A 8 -29.45 17.64 -13.21
C LEU A 8 -30.78 17.38 -12.48
N ARG A 9 -31.90 17.89 -13.01
CA ARG A 9 -33.24 17.59 -12.46
C ARG A 9 -33.62 16.11 -12.62
N HIS A 10 -33.28 15.47 -13.74
CA HIS A 10 -33.59 14.05 -13.98
C HIS A 10 -32.73 13.09 -13.14
N GLN A 11 -31.48 13.45 -12.81
CA GLN A 11 -30.65 12.61 -11.93
C GLN A 11 -31.10 12.67 -10.47
N ILE A 12 -31.68 13.80 -10.02
CA ILE A 12 -32.28 13.93 -8.68
C ILE A 12 -33.57 13.09 -8.57
N ILE A 13 -34.37 13.02 -9.64
CA ILE A 13 -35.66 12.30 -9.63
C ILE A 13 -35.49 10.78 -9.81
N LYS A 14 -34.52 10.30 -10.60
CA LYS A 14 -34.31 8.85 -10.80
C LYS A 14 -33.83 8.09 -9.56
N GLY A 15 -33.34 8.78 -8.53
CA GLY A 15 -33.07 8.17 -7.22
C GLY A 15 -34.32 8.01 -6.35
N SER A 16 -35.50 8.46 -6.81
CA SER A 16 -36.73 8.58 -6.02
C SER A 16 -37.87 7.63 -6.43
N ASP A 17 -37.75 6.90 -7.55
CA ASP A 17 -38.88 6.17 -8.17
C ASP A 17 -39.01 4.69 -7.79
N ASP A 18 -38.22 4.18 -6.85
CA ASP A 18 -38.47 2.86 -6.25
C ASP A 18 -39.35 3.02 -5.00
N LEU A 19 -40.68 3.16 -5.19
CA LEU A 19 -41.76 2.69 -4.30
C LEU A 19 -43.15 3.06 -4.91
N PRO A 20 -44.16 2.18 -4.83
CA PRO A 20 -45.33 2.26 -5.72
C PRO A 20 -46.41 3.26 -5.27
N LEU A 21 -46.93 3.97 -6.27
CA LEU A 21 -48.12 4.83 -6.26
C LEU A 21 -49.38 4.09 -5.78
N ASN A 22 -50.17 4.75 -4.92
CA ASN A 22 -51.62 4.56 -4.92
C ASN A 22 -52.36 5.91 -4.86
N TYR A 23 -53.27 6.03 -5.80
CA TYR A 23 -54.12 7.17 -6.17
C TYR A 23 -55.08 7.60 -5.06
N SER A 24 -55.42 8.90 -4.99
CA SER A 24 -56.77 9.35 -5.39
C SER A 24 -56.89 10.87 -5.45
N ARG A 25 -57.34 11.34 -6.62
CA ARG A 25 -57.92 12.67 -6.89
C ARG A 25 -59.15 12.92 -6.02
N ASN A 26 -59.43 14.20 -5.71
CA ASN A 26 -60.67 14.88 -6.10
C ASN A 26 -60.61 16.40 -5.81
N VAL A 27 -60.89 17.19 -6.85
CA VAL A 27 -61.31 18.60 -6.86
C VAL A 27 -62.64 18.62 -7.62
N PRO A 28 -63.65 19.45 -7.26
CA PRO A 28 -63.96 20.69 -8.02
C PRO A 28 -64.25 21.91 -7.11
N GLN A 29 -63.83 23.14 -7.47
CA GLN A 29 -64.63 24.25 -8.08
C GLN A 29 -65.94 24.58 -7.34
N GLU A 30 -66.40 25.80 -7.06
CA GLU A 30 -66.16 27.19 -7.48
C GLU A 30 -67.02 28.07 -6.54
N THR A 31 -66.68 29.34 -6.29
CA THR A 31 -67.57 30.50 -6.57
C THR A 31 -66.98 31.84 -6.11
N PHE A 32 -67.17 32.81 -6.99
CA PHE A 32 -66.90 34.25 -6.89
C PHE A 32 -67.68 34.94 -5.77
N TYR A 33 -67.02 35.89 -5.08
CA TYR A 33 -67.59 37.20 -4.74
C TYR A 33 -66.47 38.25 -4.76
N GLN A 34 -66.63 39.27 -5.61
CA GLN A 34 -65.89 40.53 -5.55
C GLN A 34 -66.60 41.44 -4.56
N GLU A 35 -65.86 41.98 -3.59
CA GLU A 35 -66.16 43.28 -2.98
C GLU A 35 -64.84 44.06 -2.87
N GLU A 36 -64.80 45.21 -3.54
CA GLU A 36 -63.76 46.21 -3.43
C GLU A 36 -63.93 47.00 -2.12
N TYR A 37 -62.89 47.07 -1.29
CA TYR A 37 -62.66 48.20 -0.38
C TYR A 37 -61.17 48.46 -0.18
N SER A 38 -60.75 49.63 -0.68
CA SER A 38 -59.85 50.61 -0.07
C SER A 38 -58.57 50.16 0.65
N SER A 39 -57.45 50.53 0.00
CA SER A 39 -56.31 51.25 0.60
C SER A 39 -55.83 50.80 1.98
N SER A 40 -54.76 49.99 2.00
CA SER A 40 -53.61 50.32 2.84
C SER A 40 -52.33 49.71 2.28
N PHE A 41 -51.33 50.57 2.11
CA PHE A 41 -49.94 50.23 1.88
C PHE A 41 -49.45 49.31 3.02
N VAL A 42 -49.38 48.00 2.79
CA VAL A 42 -48.73 47.06 3.71
C VAL A 42 -47.42 46.59 3.10
N LEU A 43 -46.40 47.42 3.36
CA LEU A 43 -44.95 47.15 3.45
C LEU A 43 -44.37 45.93 2.70
N PRO A 44 -43.39 46.15 1.80
CA PRO A 44 -42.48 45.11 1.29
C PRO A 44 -41.55 44.48 2.35
N ARG A 45 -41.66 44.89 3.63
CA ARG A 45 -40.68 44.54 4.67
C ARG A 45 -40.61 43.05 5.00
N LYS A 46 -41.69 42.27 4.86
CA LYS A 46 -41.66 40.83 5.20
C LYS A 46 -40.87 39.99 4.19
N ALA A 47 -40.93 40.32 2.90
CA ALA A 47 -40.15 39.62 1.87
C ALA A 47 -38.66 39.96 2.00
N ALA A 48 -38.34 41.25 2.13
CA ALA A 48 -36.95 41.71 2.27
C ALA A 48 -36.24 41.18 3.53
N PHE A 49 -36.97 40.99 4.65
CA PHE A 49 -36.40 40.40 5.86
C PHE A 49 -36.13 38.89 5.72
N HIS A 50 -36.98 38.19 4.97
CA HIS A 50 -36.83 36.75 4.73
C HIS A 50 -35.68 36.47 3.77
N ASP A 51 -35.46 37.35 2.79
CA ASP A 51 -34.34 37.28 1.84
C ASP A 51 -32.99 37.56 2.54
N LEU A 52 -32.92 38.55 3.45
CA LEU A 52 -31.72 38.83 4.24
C LEU A 52 -31.33 37.66 5.17
N LEU A 53 -32.30 37.07 5.87
CA LEU A 53 -32.07 35.91 6.74
C LEU A 53 -31.67 34.65 5.93
N PHE A 54 -32.12 34.55 4.68
CA PHE A 54 -31.75 33.48 3.76
C PHE A 54 -30.31 33.63 3.25
N GLU A 55 -29.91 34.85 2.87
CA GLU A 55 -28.54 35.17 2.46
C GLU A 55 -27.54 34.93 3.62
N GLU A 56 -27.88 35.34 4.84
CA GLU A 56 -27.05 35.07 6.03
C GLU A 56 -26.88 33.56 6.29
N GLN A 57 -27.94 32.75 6.11
CA GLN A 57 -27.86 31.30 6.24
C GLN A 57 -26.99 30.67 5.16
N CYS A 58 -27.14 31.10 3.90
CA CYS A 58 -26.30 30.62 2.80
C CYS A 58 -24.83 30.96 3.03
N GLU A 59 -24.52 32.18 3.49
CA GLU A 59 -23.15 32.58 3.77
C GLU A 59 -22.57 31.84 4.97
N GLY A 60 -23.37 31.61 6.02
CA GLY A 60 -23.01 30.77 7.15
C GLY A 60 -22.63 29.34 6.72
N LEU A 61 -23.42 28.72 5.84
CA LEU A 61 -23.13 27.39 5.30
C LEU A 61 -21.86 27.36 4.45
N LYS A 62 -21.57 28.41 3.67
CA LYS A 62 -20.31 28.51 2.92
C LYS A 62 -19.11 28.55 3.86
N ILE A 63 -19.20 29.31 4.95
CA ILE A 63 -18.15 29.40 5.97
C ILE A 63 -17.97 28.04 6.67
N GLU A 64 -19.06 27.38 7.08
CA GLU A 64 -19.03 26.04 7.67
C GLU A 64 -18.36 25.04 6.72
N LEU A 65 -18.76 25.04 5.45
CA LEU A 65 -18.20 24.16 4.44
C LEU A 65 -16.71 24.44 4.19
N ALA A 66 -16.30 25.70 4.14
CA ALA A 66 -14.88 26.07 4.03
C ALA A 66 -14.06 25.61 5.25
N THR A 67 -14.64 25.68 6.46
CA THR A 67 -14.02 25.22 7.70
C THR A 67 -13.83 23.70 7.66
N VAL A 68 -14.89 22.95 7.34
CA VAL A 68 -14.85 21.48 7.16
C VAL A 68 -13.78 21.11 6.13
N GLN A 69 -13.73 21.80 4.99
CA GLN A 69 -12.72 21.53 3.96
C GLN A 69 -11.28 21.72 4.46
N LEU A 70 -11.04 22.74 5.29
CA LEU A 70 -9.73 23.02 5.83
C LEU A 70 -9.31 21.94 6.83
N GLU A 71 -10.21 21.55 7.73
CA GLU A 71 -10.00 20.46 8.69
C GLU A 71 -9.73 19.13 7.97
N GLU A 72 -10.57 18.81 6.97
CA GLU A 72 -10.43 17.58 6.20
C GLU A 72 -9.15 17.55 5.36
N SER A 73 -8.73 18.69 4.81
CA SER A 73 -7.45 18.77 4.09
C SER A 73 -6.26 18.51 5.00
N SER A 74 -6.28 19.06 6.22
CA SER A 74 -5.22 18.85 7.21
C SER A 74 -5.16 17.39 7.66
N ALA A 75 -6.31 16.78 7.95
CA ALA A 75 -6.38 15.38 8.35
C ALA A 75 -5.94 14.44 7.22
N LEU A 76 -6.31 14.76 5.97
CA LEU A 76 -5.91 13.95 4.82
C LEU A 76 -4.40 13.90 4.64
N GLU A 77 -3.71 15.00 4.92
CA GLU A 77 -2.25 15.07 4.80
C GLU A 77 -1.57 14.17 5.84
N GLN A 78 -2.04 14.19 7.09
CA GLN A 78 -1.55 13.28 8.12
C GLN A 78 -1.81 11.81 7.75
N HIS A 79 -3.02 11.53 7.27
CA HIS A 79 -3.42 10.21 6.79
C HIS A 79 -2.53 9.70 5.66
N ARG A 80 -2.21 10.59 4.70
CA ARG A 80 -1.35 10.28 3.55
C ARG A 80 0.04 9.83 3.99
N MET A 81 0.64 10.51 4.96
CA MET A 81 1.95 10.14 5.50
C MET A 81 1.96 8.74 6.15
N LEU A 82 0.89 8.37 6.85
CA LEU A 82 0.75 7.03 7.45
C LEU A 82 0.63 5.95 6.38
N ILE A 83 -0.18 6.18 5.35
CA ILE A 83 -0.34 5.24 4.22
C ILE A 83 0.97 5.09 3.45
N GLU A 84 1.68 6.18 3.16
CA GLU A 84 2.99 6.14 2.49
C GLU A 84 3.99 5.31 3.29
N SER A 85 4.04 5.51 4.61
CA SER A 85 4.89 4.73 5.52
C SER A 85 4.53 3.23 5.51
N TYR A 86 3.23 2.93 5.58
CA TYR A 86 2.73 1.56 5.53
C TYR A 86 3.10 0.83 4.22
N ASN A 87 2.91 1.51 3.09
CA ASN A 87 3.23 0.97 1.76
C ASN A 87 4.75 0.78 1.59
N MET A 88 5.56 1.70 2.11
CA MET A 88 7.02 1.57 2.08
C MET A 88 7.51 0.37 2.88
N LEU A 89 6.94 0.13 4.07
CA LEU A 89 7.26 -1.05 4.87
C LEU A 89 6.85 -2.35 4.18
N GLU A 90 5.73 -2.34 3.45
CA GLU A 90 5.29 -3.49 2.67
C GLU A 90 6.28 -3.82 1.55
N ALA A 91 6.63 -2.82 0.74
CA ALA A 91 7.60 -2.97 -0.34
C ALA A 91 8.96 -3.44 0.17
N LEU A 92 9.43 -2.87 1.29
CA LEU A 92 10.67 -3.30 1.93
C LEU A 92 10.60 -4.76 2.40
N GLY A 93 9.45 -5.19 2.93
CA GLY A 93 9.23 -6.57 3.34
C GLY A 93 9.28 -7.55 2.15
N ASP A 94 8.65 -7.20 1.03
CA ASP A 94 8.68 -7.98 -0.19
C ASP A 94 10.11 -8.09 -0.77
N ASP A 95 10.83 -6.97 -0.81
CA ASP A 95 12.23 -6.94 -1.24
C ASP A 95 13.12 -7.80 -0.33
N LEU A 96 12.90 -7.74 0.98
CA LEU A 96 13.63 -8.53 1.95
C LEU A 96 13.36 -10.04 1.80
N LEU A 97 12.10 -10.42 1.53
CA LEU A 97 11.74 -11.81 1.23
C LEU A 97 12.48 -12.33 -0.01
N ASN A 98 12.45 -11.57 -1.10
CA ASN A 98 13.14 -11.92 -2.34
C ASN A 98 14.66 -12.06 -2.13
N HIS A 99 15.21 -11.18 -1.29
CA HIS A 99 16.62 -11.22 -0.95
C HIS A 99 17.00 -12.44 -0.11
N ILE A 100 16.18 -12.82 0.87
CA ILE A 100 16.37 -14.05 1.66
C ILE A 100 16.39 -15.29 0.75
N ASP A 101 15.57 -15.31 -0.29
CA ASP A 101 15.59 -16.40 -1.28
C ASP A 101 16.89 -16.44 -2.07
N CYS A 102 17.43 -15.28 -2.47
CA CYS A 102 18.73 -15.19 -3.12
C CYS A 102 19.87 -15.69 -2.21
N VAL A 103 19.88 -15.27 -0.94
CA VAL A 103 20.86 -15.73 0.06
C VAL A 103 20.75 -17.24 0.27
N SER A 104 19.54 -17.77 0.39
CA SER A 104 19.30 -19.21 0.55
C SER A 104 19.82 -20.01 -0.64
N LEU A 105 19.64 -19.50 -1.86
CA LEU A 105 20.19 -20.10 -3.08
C LEU A 105 21.71 -20.06 -3.10
N GLU A 106 22.32 -18.95 -2.67
CA GLU A 106 23.78 -18.82 -2.58
C GLU A 106 24.39 -19.85 -1.64
N VAL A 107 23.80 -20.03 -0.44
CA VAL A 107 24.24 -21.04 0.53
C VAL A 107 24.19 -22.43 -0.06
N LYS A 108 23.05 -22.79 -0.69
CA LYS A 108 22.87 -24.10 -1.34
C LYS A 108 23.89 -24.31 -2.46
N SER A 109 24.11 -23.29 -3.29
CA SER A 109 25.08 -23.33 -4.40
C SER A 109 26.51 -23.49 -3.91
N SER A 110 26.89 -22.72 -2.88
CA SER A 110 28.23 -22.77 -2.26
C SER A 110 28.52 -24.14 -1.65
N SER A 111 27.53 -24.74 -0.98
CA SER A 111 27.64 -26.09 -0.42
C SER A 111 27.79 -27.16 -1.51
N ARG A 112 27.04 -27.05 -2.62
CA ARG A 112 27.20 -27.97 -3.75
C ARG A 112 28.58 -27.82 -4.42
N LEU A 113 29.07 -26.59 -4.55
CA LEU A 113 30.39 -26.34 -5.11
C LEU A 113 31.50 -26.92 -4.22
N SER A 114 31.43 -26.75 -2.90
CA SER A 114 32.43 -27.32 -1.99
C SER A 114 32.47 -28.86 -2.06
N LEU A 115 31.31 -29.53 -2.14
CA LEU A 115 31.22 -30.98 -2.35
C LEU A 115 31.87 -31.43 -3.67
N THR A 116 31.64 -30.67 -4.73
CA THR A 116 32.22 -30.94 -6.05
C THR A 116 33.74 -30.74 -6.05
N LEU A 117 34.21 -29.64 -5.44
CA LEU A 117 35.63 -29.34 -5.28
C LEU A 117 36.35 -30.40 -4.44
N ASN A 118 35.72 -30.93 -3.39
CA ASN A 118 36.28 -32.03 -2.61
C ASN A 118 36.50 -33.27 -3.51
N SER A 119 35.48 -33.65 -4.28
CA SER A 119 35.57 -34.81 -5.19
C SER A 119 36.67 -34.61 -6.25
N PHE A 120 36.77 -33.40 -6.79
CA PHE A 120 37.80 -33.03 -7.75
C PHE A 120 39.21 -33.05 -7.14
N ALA A 121 39.40 -32.44 -5.97
CA ALA A 121 40.69 -32.39 -5.29
C ALA A 121 41.22 -33.79 -4.92
N VAL A 122 40.33 -34.71 -4.53
CA VAL A 122 40.69 -36.12 -4.31
C VAL A 122 41.15 -36.79 -5.60
N ARG A 123 40.41 -36.61 -6.70
CA ARG A 123 40.74 -37.19 -8.01
C ARG A 123 42.08 -36.69 -8.55
N GLU A 124 42.30 -35.38 -8.52
CA GLU A 124 43.50 -34.73 -9.04
C GLU A 124 44.67 -34.71 -8.03
N GLN A 125 44.55 -35.46 -6.92
CA GLN A 125 45.57 -35.57 -5.88
C GLN A 125 46.06 -34.21 -5.36
N CYS A 126 45.16 -33.22 -5.30
CA CYS A 126 45.43 -31.86 -4.85
C CYS A 126 45.18 -31.68 -3.35
N MET A 127 44.83 -32.73 -2.62
CA MET A 127 44.48 -32.65 -1.20
C MET A 127 45.71 -32.40 -0.31
N ASP A 128 45.66 -31.33 0.48
CA ASP A 128 46.56 -31.08 1.60
C ASP A 128 45.77 -30.73 2.88
N GLU A 129 46.50 -30.49 3.98
CA GLU A 129 45.89 -30.17 5.28
C GLU A 129 45.04 -28.90 5.23
N GLN A 130 45.47 -27.88 4.49
CA GLN A 130 44.76 -26.60 4.37
C GLN A 130 43.45 -26.76 3.59
N ILE A 131 43.50 -27.45 2.45
CA ILE A 131 42.32 -27.77 1.62
C ILE A 131 41.33 -28.63 2.41
N SER A 132 41.82 -29.64 3.13
CA SER A 132 41.01 -30.50 3.99
C SER A 132 40.33 -29.70 5.12
N SER A 133 41.05 -28.78 5.76
CA SER A 133 40.52 -27.91 6.81
C SER A 133 39.43 -26.97 6.27
N ASN A 134 39.70 -26.28 5.16
CA ASN A 134 38.74 -25.39 4.50
C ASN A 134 37.46 -26.12 4.08
N LEU A 135 37.59 -27.34 3.53
CA LEU A 135 36.44 -28.18 3.15
C LEU A 135 35.62 -28.63 4.37
N LYS A 136 36.26 -29.02 5.48
CA LYS A 136 35.57 -29.35 6.72
C LYS A 136 34.78 -28.15 7.25
N GLN A 137 35.38 -26.96 7.25
CA GLN A 137 34.70 -25.73 7.63
C GLN A 137 33.47 -25.45 6.74
N LEU A 138 33.62 -25.60 5.41
CA LEU A 138 32.51 -25.39 4.47
C LEU A 138 31.45 -26.50 4.50
N HIS A 139 31.78 -27.69 5.00
CA HIS A 139 30.84 -28.78 5.23
C HIS A 139 30.12 -28.70 6.57
N SER A 140 30.61 -27.87 7.52
CA SER A 140 29.82 -27.56 8.70
C SER A 140 28.48 -26.97 8.26
N SER A 141 27.39 -27.58 8.76
CA SER A 141 26.04 -27.28 8.29
C SER A 141 25.73 -25.80 8.51
N TYR A 142 25.51 -25.08 7.41
CA TYR A 142 24.86 -23.78 7.53
C TYR A 142 23.39 -24.05 7.85
N GLU A 143 22.93 -23.58 9.00
CA GLU A 143 21.54 -23.77 9.39
C GLU A 143 20.63 -22.81 8.61
N LEU A 144 20.09 -23.27 7.48
CA LEU A 144 19.06 -22.54 6.74
C LEU A 144 17.76 -22.35 7.55
N SER A 145 17.61 -23.04 8.68
CA SER A 145 16.45 -22.94 9.58
C SER A 145 16.19 -21.50 10.03
N THR A 146 17.26 -20.72 10.21
CA THR A 146 17.20 -19.32 10.62
C THR A 146 16.62 -18.44 9.51
N LEU A 147 17.11 -18.58 8.26
CA LEU A 147 16.56 -17.89 7.10
C LEU A 147 15.09 -18.27 6.82
N GLU A 148 14.76 -19.57 6.92
CA GLU A 148 13.39 -20.07 6.76
C GLU A 148 12.43 -19.60 7.87
N ARG A 149 12.95 -19.36 9.09
CA ARG A 149 12.17 -18.75 10.17
C ARG A 149 11.84 -17.29 9.84
N PHE A 150 12.82 -16.52 9.37
CA PHE A 150 12.59 -15.11 8.98
C PHE A 150 11.63 -15.00 7.81
N LYS A 151 11.82 -15.84 6.79
CA LYS A 151 10.92 -15.93 5.66
C LYS A 151 9.48 -16.15 6.11
N ARG A 152 9.26 -17.08 7.05
CA ARG A 152 7.93 -17.32 7.63
C ARG A 152 7.38 -16.12 8.40
N GLN A 153 8.19 -15.47 9.23
CA GLN A 153 7.76 -14.29 9.99
C GLN A 153 7.37 -13.12 9.08
N LEU A 154 8.16 -12.84 8.06
CA LEU A 154 7.85 -11.82 7.06
C LEU A 154 6.60 -12.17 6.25
N LEU A 155 6.48 -13.42 5.79
CA LEU A 155 5.29 -13.88 5.08
C LEU A 155 4.04 -13.79 5.94
N MET A 156 4.11 -14.09 7.24
CA MET A 156 2.94 -13.94 8.13
C MET A 156 2.45 -12.50 8.19
N ILE A 157 3.35 -11.51 8.25
CA ILE A 157 2.96 -10.10 8.41
C ILE A 157 2.59 -9.44 7.08
N LEU A 158 3.15 -9.91 5.97
CA LEU A 158 2.80 -9.46 4.63
C LEU A 158 1.51 -10.11 4.12
N ASN A 159 1.32 -11.40 4.41
CA ASN A 159 0.18 -12.21 3.96
C ASN A 159 -0.86 -12.49 5.04
N ASP A 160 -0.81 -11.86 6.22
CA ASP A 160 -1.79 -12.15 7.27
C ASP A 160 -3.19 -11.96 6.67
N ASN A 161 -3.92 -13.08 6.59
CA ASN A 161 -4.98 -13.38 5.60
C ASN A 161 -6.26 -12.51 5.72
N ASN A 162 -6.20 -11.40 6.43
CA ASN A 162 -7.18 -10.34 6.51
C ASN A 162 -6.41 -9.05 6.77
N CYS A 163 -5.80 -8.47 5.72
CA CYS A 163 -5.26 -7.12 5.84
C CYS A 163 -6.44 -6.15 6.01
N ASN A 164 -6.96 -6.07 7.24
CA ASN A 164 -8.06 -5.20 7.64
C ASN A 164 -7.72 -3.77 7.22
N VAL A 165 -6.45 -3.37 7.33
CA VAL A 165 -5.95 -2.07 6.86
C VAL A 165 -6.18 -1.86 5.36
N LYS A 166 -5.84 -2.80 4.47
CA LYS A 166 -6.09 -2.66 3.02
C LYS A 166 -7.58 -2.62 2.71
N LYS A 167 -8.39 -3.42 3.41
CA LYS A 167 -9.85 -3.40 3.27
C LYS A 167 -10.42 -2.04 3.70
N LEU A 168 -10.06 -1.59 4.90
CA LEU A 168 -10.44 -0.29 5.45
C LEU A 168 -9.96 0.85 4.57
N TYR A 169 -8.78 0.74 3.96
CA TYR A 169 -8.27 1.71 3.00
C TYR A 169 -9.10 1.75 1.70
N GLY A 170 -9.53 0.59 1.19
CA GLY A 170 -10.46 0.51 0.06
C GLY A 170 -11.81 1.17 0.38
N GLU A 171 -12.37 0.87 1.56
CA GLU A 171 -13.60 1.50 2.06
C GLU A 171 -13.43 3.02 2.21
N PHE A 172 -12.30 3.47 2.78
CA PHE A 172 -11.96 4.88 2.90
C PHE A 172 -11.90 5.58 1.55
N GLN A 173 -11.25 4.98 0.54
CA GLN A 173 -11.17 5.57 -0.81
C GLN A 173 -12.55 5.75 -1.45
N GLU A 174 -13.44 4.76 -1.29
CA GLU A 174 -14.82 4.85 -1.75
C GLU A 174 -15.57 6.01 -1.06
N ARG A 175 -15.51 6.08 0.27
CA ARG A 175 -16.18 7.13 1.06
C ARG A 175 -15.60 8.51 0.78
N GLN A 176 -14.29 8.61 0.56
CA GLN A 176 -13.63 9.86 0.16
C GLN A 176 -14.13 10.35 -1.20
N SER A 177 -14.32 9.44 -2.16
CA SER A 177 -14.89 9.77 -3.48
C SER A 177 -16.31 10.32 -3.33
N ASN A 178 -17.15 9.66 -2.52
CA ASN A 178 -18.52 10.09 -2.23
C ASN A 178 -18.55 11.47 -1.56
N TYR A 179 -17.69 11.70 -0.56
CA TYR A 179 -17.52 13.01 0.08
C TYR A 179 -17.12 14.10 -0.92
N LYS A 180 -16.10 13.85 -1.75
CA LYS A 180 -15.66 14.82 -2.77
C LYS A 180 -16.77 15.18 -3.76
N LEU A 181 -17.57 14.20 -4.15
CA LEU A 181 -18.73 14.42 -5.03
C LEU A 181 -19.83 15.22 -4.33
N ALA A 182 -20.21 14.84 -3.11
CA ALA A 182 -21.22 15.53 -2.31
C ALA A 182 -20.82 16.99 -2.05
N LEU A 183 -19.56 17.22 -1.70
CA LEU A 183 -18.98 18.55 -1.49
C LEU A 183 -19.07 19.43 -2.74
N LYS A 184 -18.72 18.87 -3.90
CA LYS A 184 -18.81 19.59 -5.19
C LYS A 184 -20.25 19.95 -5.51
N ASN A 185 -21.18 19.01 -5.35
CA ASN A 185 -22.60 19.23 -5.58
C ASN A 185 -23.17 20.29 -4.64
N PHE A 186 -22.79 20.23 -3.36
CA PHE A 186 -23.28 21.17 -2.36
C PHE A 186 -22.83 22.61 -2.69
N LYS A 187 -21.57 22.81 -3.09
CA LYS A 187 -21.06 24.10 -3.57
C LYS A 187 -21.82 24.64 -4.77
N ILE A 188 -22.04 23.81 -5.79
CA ILE A 188 -22.78 24.20 -7.00
C ILE A 188 -24.20 24.69 -6.62
N ILE A 189 -24.86 23.96 -5.72
CA ILE A 189 -26.23 24.30 -5.31
C ILE A 189 -26.26 25.60 -4.50
N LEU A 190 -25.28 25.82 -3.61
CA LEU A 190 -25.12 27.07 -2.84
C LEU A 190 -24.79 28.30 -3.72
N GLU A 191 -24.15 28.10 -4.88
CA GLU A 191 -23.72 29.20 -5.76
C GLU A 191 -24.73 29.53 -6.88
N ILE A 192 -25.44 28.53 -7.41
CA ILE A 192 -26.14 28.66 -8.70
C ILE A 192 -27.66 28.57 -8.58
N LEU A 193 -28.20 27.96 -7.53
CA LEU A 193 -29.63 27.70 -7.43
C LEU A 193 -30.30 28.66 -6.43
N ASN A 194 -31.43 29.25 -6.83
CA ASN A 194 -32.40 29.81 -5.89
C ASN A 194 -33.12 28.64 -5.20
N VAL A 195 -32.46 28.09 -4.18
CA VAL A 195 -32.98 27.01 -3.35
C VAL A 195 -33.88 27.61 -2.27
N ASN A 196 -35.00 26.98 -1.94
CA ASN A 196 -35.76 27.39 -0.76
C ASN A 196 -35.15 26.82 0.53
N ASP A 197 -35.46 27.43 1.68
CA ASP A 197 -34.92 27.03 2.99
C ASP A 197 -35.06 25.54 3.30
N ASP A 198 -36.21 24.94 2.98
CA ASP A 198 -36.47 23.53 3.25
C ASP A 198 -35.57 22.60 2.41
N SER A 199 -35.33 22.96 1.14
CA SER A 199 -34.44 22.19 0.28
C SER A 199 -32.97 22.38 0.68
N LEU A 200 -32.61 23.57 1.17
CA LEU A 200 -31.28 23.85 1.70
C LEU A 200 -30.99 23.04 2.96
N LYS A 201 -31.96 22.94 3.87
CA LYS A 201 -31.86 22.09 5.08
C LYS A 201 -31.71 20.60 4.73
N LYS A 202 -32.52 20.10 3.79
CA LYS A 202 -32.40 18.70 3.31
C LYS A 202 -31.04 18.42 2.69
N LEU A 203 -30.53 19.35 1.90
CA LEU A 203 -29.23 19.22 1.27
C LEU A 203 -28.09 19.22 2.29
N LYS A 204 -28.15 20.11 3.30
CA LYS A 204 -27.22 20.11 4.43
C LYS A 204 -27.23 18.74 5.13
N GLN A 205 -28.41 18.23 5.45
CA GLN A 205 -28.53 16.94 6.11
C GLN A 205 -27.91 15.79 5.30
N GLN A 206 -28.17 15.72 4.00
CA GLN A 206 -27.56 14.72 3.12
C GLN A 206 -26.04 14.84 3.04
N PHE A 207 -25.53 16.07 3.01
CA PHE A 207 -24.08 16.31 3.02
C PHE A 207 -23.45 15.88 4.36
N ASP A 208 -24.09 16.24 5.47
CA ASP A 208 -23.63 15.90 6.83
C ASP A 208 -23.58 14.37 7.03
N GLU A 209 -24.56 13.63 6.50
CA GLU A 209 -24.57 12.16 6.51
C GLU A 209 -23.36 11.57 5.75
N VAL A 210 -23.07 12.06 4.54
CA VAL A 210 -21.91 11.61 3.76
C VAL A 210 -20.59 11.99 4.42
N LEU A 211 -20.53 13.19 5.00
CA LEU A 211 -19.36 13.67 5.74
C LEU A 211 -19.08 12.78 6.96
N MET A 212 -20.11 12.46 7.75
CA MET A 212 -20.00 11.60 8.92
C MET A 212 -19.51 10.20 8.57
N ASP A 213 -20.06 9.59 7.52
CA ASP A 213 -19.62 8.28 7.03
C ASP A 213 -18.13 8.28 6.65
N TYR A 214 -17.70 9.30 5.90
CA TYR A 214 -16.32 9.46 5.48
C TYR A 214 -15.38 9.70 6.67
N GLN A 215 -15.74 10.59 7.59
CA GLN A 215 -14.96 10.89 8.80
C GLN A 215 -14.86 9.66 9.72
N HIS A 216 -15.94 8.88 9.84
CA HIS A 216 -15.93 7.65 10.64
C HIS A 216 -14.95 6.62 10.08
N CYS A 217 -15.00 6.35 8.76
CA CYS A 217 -14.05 5.46 8.10
C CYS A 217 -12.60 5.95 8.24
N ARG A 218 -12.36 7.26 8.07
CA ARG A 218 -11.03 7.87 8.26
C ARG A 218 -10.53 7.65 9.68
N CYS A 219 -11.34 7.95 10.69
CA CYS A 219 -10.97 7.80 12.10
C CYS A 219 -10.64 6.36 12.49
N ILE A 220 -11.38 5.37 11.98
CA ILE A 220 -11.04 3.95 12.18
C ILE A 220 -9.66 3.67 11.59
N LEU A 221 -9.41 4.12 10.36
CA LEU A 221 -8.14 3.83 9.70
C LEU A 221 -6.95 4.58 10.33
N ASP A 222 -7.16 5.82 10.77
CA ASP A 222 -6.18 6.61 11.53
C ASP A 222 -5.83 5.95 12.88
N HIS A 223 -6.76 5.19 13.45
CA HIS A 223 -6.52 4.40 14.65
C HIS A 223 -5.74 3.12 14.36
N GLU A 224 -6.10 2.38 13.32
CA GLU A 224 -5.53 1.07 13.00
C GLU A 224 -4.13 1.16 12.35
N LEU A 225 -3.89 2.16 11.50
CA LEU A 225 -2.64 2.31 10.75
C LEU A 225 -1.38 2.36 11.64
N PRO A 226 -1.33 3.18 12.71
CA PRO A 226 -0.16 3.23 13.58
C PRO A 226 0.21 1.89 14.20
N PHE A 227 -0.78 1.07 14.59
CA PHE A 227 -0.52 -0.26 15.15
C PHE A 227 0.06 -1.20 14.10
N ALA A 228 -0.53 -1.22 12.91
CA ALA A 228 -0.04 -2.06 11.82
C ALA A 228 1.38 -1.65 11.36
N ILE A 229 1.67 -0.34 11.32
CA ILE A 229 3.00 0.20 11.05
C ILE A 229 3.99 -0.24 12.13
N ALA A 230 3.62 -0.12 13.41
CA ALA A 230 4.49 -0.50 14.53
C ALA A 230 4.82 -2.00 14.53
N GLU A 231 3.83 -2.86 14.28
CA GLU A 231 4.00 -4.30 14.20
C GLU A 231 4.93 -4.69 13.03
N ARG A 232 4.68 -4.15 11.83
CA ARG A 232 5.54 -4.35 10.66
C ARG A 232 6.96 -3.88 10.90
N THR A 233 7.11 -2.69 11.47
CA THR A 233 8.42 -2.10 11.77
C THR A 233 9.21 -2.98 12.73
N LYS A 234 8.56 -3.50 13.77
CA LYS A 234 9.21 -4.38 14.75
C LYS A 234 9.75 -5.65 14.08
N VAL A 235 8.95 -6.33 13.27
CA VAL A 235 9.42 -7.57 12.65
C VAL A 235 10.43 -7.33 11.55
N LEU A 236 10.30 -6.25 10.79
CA LEU A 236 11.35 -5.84 9.86
C LEU A 236 12.66 -5.56 10.59
N ALA A 237 12.64 -4.85 11.71
CA ALA A 237 13.83 -4.58 12.51
C ALA A 237 14.47 -5.89 13.03
N ASP A 238 13.66 -6.79 13.59
CA ASP A 238 14.14 -8.10 14.08
C ASP A 238 14.76 -8.93 12.94
N CYS A 239 14.13 -8.91 11.76
CA CYS A 239 14.64 -9.60 10.57
C CYS A 239 15.95 -8.98 10.07
N LEU A 240 16.06 -7.65 10.00
CA LEU A 240 17.26 -6.96 9.55
C LEU A 240 18.44 -7.18 10.49
N ILE A 241 18.22 -7.09 11.81
CA ILE A 241 19.25 -7.38 12.82
C ILE A 241 19.76 -8.80 12.66
N SER A 242 18.84 -9.75 12.54
CA SER A 242 19.20 -11.16 12.45
C SER A 242 19.88 -11.50 11.12
N LEU A 243 19.41 -10.93 10.00
CA LEU A 243 20.04 -11.09 8.69
C LEU A 243 21.45 -10.49 8.66
N GLY A 244 21.69 -9.41 9.41
CA GLY A 244 23.04 -8.86 9.62
C GLY A 244 23.99 -9.91 10.21
N ALA A 245 23.57 -10.60 11.27
CA ALA A 245 24.37 -11.67 11.88
C ALA A 245 24.61 -12.85 10.92
N GLU A 246 23.62 -13.18 10.08
CA GLU A 246 23.78 -14.20 9.03
C GLU A 246 24.83 -13.77 7.99
N TYR A 247 24.91 -12.49 7.62
CA TYR A 247 25.93 -12.01 6.68
C TYR A 247 27.34 -12.12 7.21
N ASP A 248 27.56 -11.90 8.50
CA ASP A 248 28.89 -12.05 9.09
C ASP A 248 29.38 -13.50 8.92
N MET A 249 28.51 -14.48 9.18
CA MET A 249 28.82 -15.89 8.96
C MET A 249 29.03 -16.23 7.48
N LEU A 250 28.21 -15.68 6.58
CA LEU A 250 28.34 -15.90 5.14
C LEU A 250 29.62 -15.28 4.57
N ALA A 251 30.02 -14.11 5.06
CA ALA A 251 31.24 -13.44 4.63
C ALA A 251 32.47 -14.32 4.88
N ASP A 252 32.54 -14.98 6.03
CA ASP A 252 33.64 -15.88 6.34
C ASP A 252 33.61 -17.15 5.47
N ARG A 253 32.42 -17.71 5.20
CA ARG A 253 32.30 -18.85 4.25
C ARG A 253 32.72 -18.47 2.83
N ARG A 254 32.33 -17.28 2.35
CA ARG A 254 32.75 -16.77 1.03
C ARG A 254 34.28 -16.66 0.94
N LYS A 255 34.93 -16.14 1.99
CA LYS A 255 36.41 -16.07 2.06
C LYS A 255 37.04 -17.47 2.01
N THR A 256 36.52 -18.42 2.80
CA THR A 256 37.02 -19.80 2.80
C THR A 256 36.86 -20.47 1.44
N LEU A 257 35.71 -20.32 0.79
CA LEU A 257 35.45 -20.87 -0.55
C LEU A 257 36.37 -20.23 -1.61
N ALA A 258 36.57 -18.92 -1.56
CA ALA A 258 37.48 -18.22 -2.47
C ALA A 258 38.95 -18.65 -2.27
N SER A 259 39.39 -18.91 -1.03
CA SER A 259 40.71 -19.50 -0.79
C SER A 259 40.80 -20.89 -1.39
N LEU A 260 39.82 -21.75 -1.10
CA LEU A 260 39.79 -23.12 -1.59
C LEU A 260 39.90 -23.21 -3.12
N CYS A 261 39.13 -22.38 -3.85
CA CYS A 261 39.23 -22.32 -5.32
C CYS A 261 40.63 -21.93 -5.79
N ARG A 262 41.27 -20.94 -5.15
CA ARG A 262 42.63 -20.51 -5.51
C ARG A 262 43.67 -21.59 -5.20
N ASP A 263 43.56 -22.23 -4.05
CA ASP A 263 44.52 -23.23 -3.59
C ASP A 263 44.47 -24.49 -4.46
N ILE A 264 43.26 -25.00 -4.74
CA ILE A 264 43.06 -26.10 -5.70
C ILE A 264 43.57 -25.70 -7.09
N GLY A 265 43.21 -24.50 -7.57
CA GLY A 265 43.65 -24.03 -8.89
C GLY A 265 45.17 -23.98 -9.05
N ARG A 266 45.90 -23.53 -8.03
CA ARG A 266 47.38 -23.54 -8.03
C ARG A 266 47.93 -24.95 -8.05
N LYS A 267 47.39 -25.86 -7.21
CA LYS A 267 47.86 -27.25 -7.14
C LYS A 267 47.67 -28.00 -8.46
N VAL A 268 46.55 -27.76 -9.15
CA VAL A 268 46.33 -28.32 -10.50
C VAL A 268 47.39 -27.83 -11.47
N GLN A 269 47.65 -26.51 -11.51
CA GLN A 269 48.68 -25.94 -12.39
C GLN A 269 50.07 -26.53 -12.11
N ASP A 270 50.43 -26.67 -10.83
CA ASP A 270 51.71 -27.26 -10.42
C ASP A 270 51.80 -28.74 -10.86
N ASN A 271 50.71 -29.50 -10.69
CA ASN A 271 50.65 -30.91 -11.08
C ASN A 271 50.73 -31.11 -12.61
N GLU A 272 50.03 -30.29 -13.39
CA GLU A 272 50.14 -30.29 -14.86
C GLU A 272 51.57 -29.95 -15.32
N PHE A 273 52.19 -28.95 -14.69
CA PHE A 273 53.57 -28.57 -15.02
C PHE A 273 54.59 -29.68 -14.71
N ILE A 274 54.35 -30.46 -13.66
CA ILE A 274 55.17 -31.64 -13.31
C ILE A 274 54.98 -32.77 -14.33
N LEU A 275 53.75 -33.03 -14.78
CA LEU A 275 53.46 -34.05 -15.79
C LEU A 275 54.11 -33.71 -17.13
N VAL A 276 53.97 -32.47 -17.60
CA VAL A 276 54.59 -32.00 -18.86
C VAL A 276 56.12 -32.04 -18.78
N LYS A 277 56.71 -31.67 -17.64
CA LYS A 277 58.17 -31.79 -17.44
C LYS A 277 58.67 -33.23 -17.38
N LYS A 278 57.87 -34.17 -16.87
CA LYS A 278 58.22 -35.60 -16.87
C LYS A 278 58.16 -36.19 -18.27
N GLU A 279 57.18 -35.80 -19.10
CA GLU A 279 57.09 -36.22 -20.50
C GLU A 279 58.25 -35.67 -21.35
N LEU A 280 58.65 -34.41 -21.13
CA LEU A 280 59.79 -33.79 -21.83
C LEU A 280 61.16 -34.36 -21.44
N ASN A 281 61.31 -34.86 -20.21
CA ASN A 281 62.55 -35.45 -19.70
C ASN A 281 62.56 -36.97 -19.72
N SER A 282 61.50 -37.62 -20.21
CA SER A 282 61.52 -39.05 -20.47
C SER A 282 62.50 -39.30 -21.63
N PRO A 283 63.55 -40.12 -21.46
CA PRO A 283 64.45 -40.42 -22.55
C PRO A 283 63.60 -41.03 -23.67
N ARG A 284 63.56 -40.36 -24.83
CA ARG A 284 63.06 -41.00 -26.05
C ARG A 284 63.87 -42.28 -26.16
N SER A 285 63.22 -43.43 -25.99
CA SER A 285 63.77 -44.69 -26.45
C SER A 285 64.01 -44.50 -27.94
N SER A 286 65.25 -44.17 -28.27
CA SER A 286 65.81 -44.44 -29.58
C SER A 286 65.69 -45.95 -29.72
N ASP A 287 64.63 -46.38 -30.39
CA ASP A 287 64.59 -47.65 -31.08
C ASP A 287 65.82 -47.63 -32.01
N ASN A 288 66.89 -48.23 -31.51
CA ASN A 288 67.98 -48.72 -32.33
C ASN A 288 67.52 -50.07 -32.86
N ASP A 289 67.44 -50.12 -34.19
CA ASP A 289 67.49 -51.28 -35.11
C ASP A 289 66.36 -52.32 -35.07
#